data_AF-A0A2V2VC36-F1
#
_entry.id   AF-A0A2V2VC36-F1
#
_cell.length_a   1.000
_cell.length_b   1.000
_cell.length_c   1.000
_cell.angle_alpha   90.00
_cell.angle_beta   90.00
_cell.angle_gamma   90.00
#
_symmetry.space_group_name_H-M   'P 1'
#
loop_
_entity.id
_entity.type
_entity.pdbx_description
1 polymer ?
#
loop_
_entity_poly.entity_id
_entity_poly.type
_entity_poly.pdbx_seq_one_letter_code
_entity_poly.pdbx_strand_id
1 'polypeptide(L)'
;MPRLSGIWCFSNDFSAETIIDEPFLLAMFEIRKKASPLSTSSGESKEPKRKGLCKSSVFSFQRKQNIAIALKQLKLPVDEMCRALIECDEVALPFEKLELLLGVLPTVEEMERLRMEKVSGNVYWTDVEEYVYKVCVTVTDARERISLLLASEQTEELVSFTEERIDMIEKL
;
A
#
# COMPACT_ATOMS: atom_id res chain seq x y z
N MET A 1 11.43 22.43 -31.10
CA MET A 1 11.19 23.05 -29.78
C MET A 1 9.73 22.77 -29.41
N PRO A 2 9.42 21.98 -28.38
CA PRO A 2 8.04 21.78 -27.96
C PRO A 2 7.52 23.08 -27.35
N ARG A 3 6.39 23.59 -27.82
CA ARG A 3 5.70 24.72 -27.19
C ARG A 3 5.09 24.21 -25.88
N LEU A 4 5.50 24.79 -24.76
CA LEU A 4 4.80 24.59 -23.49
C LEU A 4 3.36 25.09 -23.67
N SER A 5 2.38 24.23 -23.43
CA SER A 5 0.96 24.55 -23.54
C SER A 5 0.29 24.41 -22.18
N GLY A 6 -0.63 25.34 -21.89
CA GLY A 6 -1.35 25.42 -20.62
C GLY A 6 -1.36 26.83 -20.03
N ILE A 7 -2.28 27.05 -19.08
CA ILE A 7 -2.52 28.35 -18.43
C ILE A 7 -1.27 28.85 -17.68
N TRP A 8 -0.43 27.93 -17.22
CA TRP A 8 0.84 28.20 -16.53
C TRP A 8 1.94 28.76 -17.45
N CYS A 9 1.75 28.78 -18.77
CA CYS A 9 2.73 29.33 -19.70
C CYS A 9 2.79 30.87 -19.68
N PHE A 10 1.76 31.51 -19.10
CA PHE A 10 1.61 32.98 -19.01
C PHE A 10 1.72 33.51 -17.59
N SER A 11 1.76 32.64 -16.58
CA SER A 11 1.90 33.05 -15.18
C SER A 11 3.37 33.35 -14.91
N ASN A 12 3.79 34.58 -15.20
CA ASN A 12 5.00 35.11 -14.61
C ASN A 12 4.61 35.73 -13.27
N ASP A 13 4.95 35.04 -12.17
CA ASP A 13 4.57 35.38 -10.78
C ASP A 13 5.22 36.68 -10.25
N PHE A 14 5.84 37.48 -11.12
CA PHE A 14 6.51 38.73 -10.78
C PHE A 14 5.57 39.74 -10.09
N SER A 15 4.27 39.73 -10.43
CA SER A 15 3.26 40.54 -9.74
C SER A 15 2.92 39.98 -8.35
N ALA A 16 3.00 38.67 -8.16
CA ALA A 16 2.74 38.04 -6.87
C ALA A 16 3.82 38.45 -5.86
N GLU A 17 5.09 38.45 -6.25
CA GLU A 17 6.21 38.89 -5.37
C GLU A 17 6.10 40.35 -4.91
N THR A 18 5.48 41.22 -5.71
CA THR A 18 5.35 42.65 -5.37
C THR A 18 4.11 42.95 -4.50
N ILE A 19 3.06 42.12 -4.61
CA ILE A 19 1.78 42.32 -3.92
C ILE A 19 1.74 41.57 -2.59
N ILE A 20 2.47 40.46 -2.50
CA ILE A 20 2.43 39.56 -1.37
C ILE A 20 3.42 40.05 -0.30
N ASP A 21 2.90 40.42 0.87
CA ASP A 21 3.70 40.66 2.08
C ASP A 21 4.18 39.31 2.63
N GLU A 22 5.32 38.88 2.11
CA GLU A 22 5.96 37.61 2.47
C GLU A 22 6.30 37.52 3.98
N PRO A 23 6.89 38.55 4.63
CA PRO A 23 7.10 38.54 6.08
C PRO A 23 5.81 38.32 6.89
N PHE A 24 4.72 38.99 6.51
CA PHE A 24 3.42 38.83 7.17
C PHE A 24 2.83 37.42 7.00
N LEU A 25 2.90 36.87 5.79
CA LEU A 25 2.45 35.51 5.52
C LEU A 25 3.26 34.48 6.31
N LEU A 26 4.59 34.60 6.31
CA LEU A 26 5.44 33.72 7.08
C LEU A 26 5.08 33.79 8.58
N ALA A 27 4.86 34.98 9.14
CA ALA A 27 4.44 35.14 10.52
C ALA A 27 3.04 34.57 10.82
N MET A 28 2.12 34.58 9.85
CA MET A 28 0.78 34.00 9.99
C MET A 28 0.80 32.47 9.97
N PHE A 29 1.70 31.88 9.19
CA PHE A 29 1.86 30.44 9.01
C PHE A 29 3.00 29.84 9.87
N GLU A 30 3.69 30.65 10.66
CA GLU A 30 4.57 30.18 11.71
C GLU A 30 3.78 29.34 12.71
N ILE A 31 3.97 28.03 12.64
CA ILE A 31 3.42 27.09 13.60
C ILE A 31 4.05 27.43 14.95
N ARG A 32 3.31 28.14 15.80
CA ARG A 32 3.70 28.36 17.19
C ARG A 32 3.99 27.01 17.81
N LYS A 33 5.26 26.70 18.07
CA LYS A 33 5.64 25.59 18.96
C LYS A 33 5.09 25.93 20.32
N LYS A 34 3.85 25.51 20.59
CA LYS A 34 3.20 25.69 21.88
C LYS A 34 4.11 25.02 22.91
N ALA A 35 4.68 25.82 23.82
CA ALA A 35 5.30 25.31 25.02
C ALA A 35 4.29 24.37 25.69
N SER A 36 4.69 23.11 25.86
CA SER A 36 3.86 22.08 26.47
C SER A 36 3.46 22.51 27.89
N PRO A 37 2.17 22.61 28.22
CA PRO A 37 1.76 22.50 29.60
C PRO A 37 1.69 21.01 29.96
N LEU A 38 2.29 20.71 31.09
CA LEU A 38 2.18 19.44 31.79
C LEU A 38 0.70 19.17 32.12
N SER A 39 0.10 18.18 31.46
CA SER A 39 -1.13 17.55 31.94
C SER A 39 -1.17 16.07 31.54
N THR A 40 -1.51 15.29 32.56
CA THR A 40 -1.46 13.84 32.67
C THR A 40 -2.54 13.10 31.88
N SER A 41 -2.23 11.83 31.61
CA SER A 41 -3.08 10.70 31.20
C SER A 41 -3.66 10.69 29.79
N SER A 42 -3.07 9.89 28.89
CA SER A 42 -3.58 8.54 28.54
C SER A 42 -2.83 7.94 27.34
N GLY A 43 -2.21 6.77 27.56
CA GLY A 43 -1.98 5.73 26.55
C GLY A 43 -1.06 6.01 25.35
N GLU A 44 0.20 6.39 25.56
CA GLU A 44 1.22 6.22 24.51
C GLU A 44 1.91 4.86 24.64
N SER A 45 1.64 3.97 23.69
CA SER A 45 2.54 2.88 23.33
C SER A 45 3.89 3.49 22.95
N LYS A 46 4.91 3.31 23.79
CA LYS A 46 6.26 3.82 23.56
C LYS A 46 6.90 3.12 22.35
N GLU A 47 6.78 3.69 21.16
CA GLU A 47 7.75 3.41 20.10
C GLU A 47 9.11 4.03 20.47
N PRO A 48 10.22 3.28 20.37
CA PRO A 48 11.54 3.82 20.65
C PRO A 48 11.86 4.90 19.60
N LYS A 49 12.06 6.15 20.05
CA LYS A 49 12.49 7.27 19.21
C LYS A 49 13.85 6.98 18.56
N ARG A 50 13.83 6.35 17.39
CA ARG A 50 14.97 6.29 16.45
C ARG A 50 15.12 7.67 15.80
N LYS A 51 15.81 8.58 16.49
CA LYS A 51 16.05 9.96 16.04
C LYS A 51 16.84 9.93 14.72
N GLY A 52 16.21 10.32 13.61
CA GLY A 52 16.91 10.67 12.35
C GLY A 52 16.29 10.16 11.04
N LEU A 53 15.39 9.18 11.08
CA LEU A 53 14.80 8.60 9.86
C LEU A 53 13.46 9.28 9.51
N CYS A 54 13.29 9.62 8.23
CA CYS A 54 12.00 10.10 7.73
C CYS A 54 11.01 8.92 7.63
N LYS A 55 9.71 9.15 7.81
CA LYS A 55 8.70 8.10 7.60
C LYS A 55 8.50 7.85 6.11
N SER A 56 8.24 6.60 5.72
CA SER A 56 7.93 6.28 4.33
C SER A 56 6.72 7.05 3.82
N SER A 57 6.87 7.60 2.62
CA SER A 57 5.82 8.29 1.87
C SER A 57 5.32 7.47 0.68
N VAL A 58 5.69 6.18 0.58
CA VAL A 58 5.23 5.35 -0.55
C VAL A 58 3.71 5.28 -0.58
N PHE A 59 3.11 4.93 0.56
CA PHE A 59 1.67 4.82 0.71
C PHE A 59 1.08 6.11 1.29
N SER A 60 -0.03 6.56 0.71
CA SER A 60 -0.86 7.58 1.35
C SER A 60 -1.39 7.07 2.69
N PHE A 61 -1.75 7.99 3.60
CA PHE A 61 -2.30 7.62 4.90
C PHE A 61 -3.50 6.66 4.78
N GLN A 62 -4.43 6.95 3.87
CA GLN A 62 -5.60 6.11 3.63
C GLN A 62 -5.22 4.74 3.07
N ARG A 63 -4.30 4.68 2.08
CA ARG A 63 -3.84 3.41 1.51
C ARG A 63 -3.17 2.55 2.57
N LYS A 64 -2.28 3.14 3.39
CA LYS A 64 -1.61 2.46 4.50
C LYS A 64 -2.59 1.89 5.52
N GLN A 65 -3.60 2.67 5.90
CA GLN A 65 -4.65 2.24 6.82
C GLN A 65 -5.46 1.06 6.25
N ASN A 66 -5.84 1.12 4.96
CA ASN A 66 -6.57 0.03 4.30
C ASN A 66 -5.75 -1.26 4.27
N ILE A 67 -4.46 -1.17 3.94
CA ILE A 67 -3.56 -2.34 3.99
C ILE A 67 -3.47 -2.88 5.42
N ALA A 68 -3.27 -2.02 6.42
CA ALA A 68 -3.20 -2.44 7.82
C ALA A 68 -4.47 -3.17 8.30
N ILE A 69 -5.65 -2.72 7.86
CA ILE A 69 -6.92 -3.38 8.18
C ILE A 69 -6.99 -4.77 7.53
N ALA A 70 -6.61 -4.88 6.25
CA ALA A 70 -6.60 -6.16 5.55
C ALA A 70 -5.61 -7.15 6.17
N LEU A 71 -4.38 -6.71 6.50
CA LEU A 71 -3.39 -7.56 7.18
C LEU A 71 -3.90 -8.09 8.53
N LYS A 72 -4.66 -7.27 9.28
CA LYS A 72 -5.33 -7.70 10.52
C LYS A 72 -6.44 -8.72 10.31
N GLN A 73 -7.09 -8.73 9.15
CA GLN A 73 -8.10 -9.72 8.79
C GLN A 73 -7.44 -11.03 8.33
N LEU A 74 -6.33 -10.95 7.59
CA LEU A 74 -5.56 -12.11 7.14
C LEU A 74 -4.98 -12.90 8.33
N LYS A 75 -4.54 -12.22 9.40
CA LYS A 75 -4.02 -12.82 10.65
C LYS A 75 -2.92 -13.86 10.43
N LEU A 76 -2.11 -13.69 9.39
CA LEU A 76 -1.00 -14.58 9.07
C LEU A 76 0.33 -13.83 9.20
N PRO A 77 1.31 -14.36 9.96
CA PRO A 77 2.68 -13.90 9.94
C PRO A 77 3.23 -13.88 8.51
N VAL A 78 4.10 -12.92 8.22
CA VAL A 78 4.63 -12.73 6.85
C VAL A 78 5.38 -13.96 6.32
N ASP A 79 6.08 -14.70 7.18
CA ASP A 79 6.80 -15.91 6.79
C ASP A 79 5.86 -17.06 6.44
N GLU A 80 4.77 -17.22 7.20
CA GLU A 80 3.73 -18.20 6.92
C GLU A 80 2.96 -17.82 5.65
N MET A 81 2.65 -16.53 5.46
CA MET A 81 2.05 -16.02 4.23
C MET A 81 2.91 -16.34 3.00
N CYS A 82 4.21 -16.06 3.06
CA CYS A 82 5.13 -16.37 1.94
C CYS A 82 5.17 -17.87 1.66
N ARG A 83 5.25 -18.71 2.72
CA ARG A 83 5.25 -20.17 2.57
C ARG A 83 3.95 -20.66 1.95
N ALA A 84 2.81 -20.24 2.47
CA ALA A 84 1.50 -20.65 1.97
C ALA A 84 1.30 -20.28 0.49
N LEU A 85 1.76 -19.09 0.06
CA LEU A 85 1.75 -18.72 -1.36
C LEU A 85 2.66 -19.59 -2.21
N ILE A 86 3.86 -19.94 -1.73
CA ILE A 86 4.81 -20.79 -2.46
C ILE A 86 4.31 -22.23 -2.56
N GLU A 87 3.73 -22.76 -1.49
CA GLU A 87 3.23 -24.13 -1.40
C GLU A 87 1.80 -24.28 -1.95
N CYS A 88 1.15 -23.17 -2.31
CA CYS A 88 -0.25 -23.14 -2.74
C CYS A 88 -1.19 -23.76 -1.69
N ASP A 89 -0.99 -23.42 -0.42
CA ASP A 89 -1.76 -23.97 0.70
C ASP A 89 -3.16 -23.32 0.81
N GLU A 90 -4.15 -24.01 0.25
CA GLU A 90 -5.57 -23.62 0.25
C GLU A 90 -6.19 -23.57 1.65
N VAL A 91 -5.65 -24.31 2.63
CA VAL A 91 -6.18 -24.32 4.01
C VAL A 91 -5.74 -23.05 4.75
N ALA A 92 -4.48 -22.65 4.59
CA ALA A 92 -3.98 -21.41 5.19
C ALA A 92 -4.54 -20.16 4.47
N LEU A 93 -4.62 -20.23 3.14
CA LEU A 93 -5.06 -19.16 2.24
C LEU A 93 -6.28 -19.56 1.42
N PRO A 94 -7.48 -19.60 2.04
CA PRO A 94 -8.73 -19.79 1.31
C PRO A 94 -9.01 -18.60 0.38
N PHE A 95 -9.92 -18.80 -0.57
CA PHE A 95 -10.32 -17.85 -1.59
C PHE A 95 -10.47 -16.41 -1.09
N GLU A 96 -11.25 -16.17 -0.02
CA GLU A 96 -11.51 -14.82 0.46
C GLU A 96 -10.26 -14.12 0.99
N LYS A 97 -9.30 -14.88 1.55
CA LYS A 97 -8.02 -14.32 1.98
C LYS A 97 -7.13 -14.01 0.80
N LEU A 98 -7.15 -14.83 -0.26
CA LEU A 98 -6.41 -14.56 -1.49
C LEU A 98 -6.92 -13.29 -2.18
N GLU A 99 -8.24 -13.11 -2.28
CA GLU A 99 -8.84 -11.88 -2.83
C GLU A 99 -8.46 -10.64 -2.02
N LEU A 100 -8.56 -10.75 -0.69
CA LEU A 100 -8.19 -9.65 0.21
C LEU A 100 -6.71 -9.28 0.06
N LEU A 101 -5.82 -10.28 -0.02
CA LEU A 101 -4.39 -10.08 -0.20
C LEU A 101 -4.10 -9.41 -1.55
N LEU A 102 -4.74 -9.85 -2.63
CA LEU A 102 -4.59 -9.29 -3.97
C LEU A 102 -4.91 -7.79 -4.01
N GLY A 103 -5.96 -7.36 -3.29
CA GLY A 103 -6.38 -5.96 -3.21
C GLY A 103 -5.40 -5.04 -2.46
N VAL A 104 -4.58 -5.60 -1.59
CA VAL A 104 -3.62 -4.86 -0.76
C VAL A 104 -2.17 -5.01 -1.18
N LEU A 105 -1.88 -5.89 -2.15
CA LEU A 105 -0.57 -5.92 -2.77
C LEU A 105 -0.22 -4.56 -3.38
N PRO A 106 1.04 -4.09 -3.25
CA PRO A 106 1.47 -2.83 -3.84
C PRO A 106 1.38 -2.88 -5.37
N THR A 107 1.29 -1.71 -5.98
CA THR A 107 1.47 -1.56 -7.44
C THR A 107 2.94 -1.65 -7.84
N VAL A 108 3.21 -1.72 -9.14
CA VAL A 108 4.59 -1.76 -9.66
C VAL A 108 5.36 -0.48 -9.27
N GLU A 109 4.69 0.68 -9.34
CA GLU A 109 5.27 1.98 -8.98
C GLU A 109 5.48 2.12 -7.47
N GLU A 110 4.57 1.58 -6.65
CA GLU A 110 4.73 1.52 -5.20
C GLU A 110 5.92 0.60 -4.84
N MET A 111 6.03 -0.56 -5.48
CA MET A 111 7.15 -1.49 -5.25
C MET A 111 8.50 -0.88 -5.65
N GLU A 112 8.57 -0.14 -6.75
CA GLU A 112 9.82 0.52 -7.15
C GLU A 112 10.24 1.58 -6.14
N ARG A 113 9.30 2.37 -5.64
CA ARG A 113 9.56 3.34 -4.57
C ARG A 113 10.02 2.67 -3.28
N LEU A 114 9.41 1.55 -2.88
CA LEU A 114 9.88 0.78 -1.71
C LEU A 114 11.30 0.24 -1.93
N ARG A 115 11.63 -0.27 -3.13
CA ARG A 115 13.00 -0.70 -3.43
C ARG A 115 14.00 0.44 -3.29
N MET A 116 13.69 1.62 -3.82
CA MET A 116 14.54 2.80 -3.71
C MET A 116 14.71 3.25 -2.25
N GLU A 117 13.64 3.29 -1.45
CA GLU A 117 13.72 3.61 -0.02
C GLU A 117 14.57 2.59 0.74
N LYS A 118 14.43 1.29 0.43
CA LYS A 118 15.19 0.21 1.07
C LYS A 118 16.69 0.32 0.79
N VAL A 119 17.06 0.63 -0.45
CA VAL A 119 18.46 0.84 -0.86
C VAL A 119 19.04 2.11 -0.21
N SER A 120 18.23 3.17 -0.12
CA SER A 120 18.68 4.44 0.48
C SER A 120 18.91 4.35 1.98
N GLY A 121 18.16 3.48 2.70
CA GLY A 121 18.37 3.20 4.12
C GLY A 121 18.08 4.36 5.07
N ASN A 122 17.51 5.46 4.58
CA ASN A 122 17.23 6.69 5.32
C ASN A 122 15.75 6.82 5.74
N VAL A 123 14.94 5.82 5.44
CA VAL A 123 13.50 5.80 5.71
C VAL A 123 13.14 4.74 6.75
N TYR A 124 12.22 5.11 7.64
CA TYR A 124 11.56 4.19 8.57
C TYR A 124 10.29 3.63 7.95
N TRP A 125 10.21 2.31 7.93
CA TRP A 125 9.04 1.53 7.51
C TRP A 125 8.23 1.13 8.73
N THR A 126 6.91 1.09 8.58
CA THR A 126 6.02 0.47 9.55
C THR A 126 5.85 -1.00 9.20
N ASP A 127 5.21 -1.76 10.09
CA ASP A 127 4.90 -3.18 9.87
C ASP A 127 4.17 -3.41 8.53
N VAL A 128 3.40 -2.42 8.05
CA VAL A 128 2.70 -2.49 6.76
C VAL A 128 3.67 -2.57 5.60
N GLU A 129 4.61 -1.61 5.49
CA GLU A 129 5.59 -1.61 4.40
C GLU A 129 6.49 -2.84 4.48
N GLU A 130 6.94 -3.20 5.69
CA GLU A 130 7.80 -4.38 5.88
C GLU A 130 7.10 -5.67 5.44
N TYR A 131 5.83 -5.84 5.80
CA TYR A 131 5.05 -7.02 5.44
C TYR A 131 4.89 -7.15 3.92
N VAL A 132 4.32 -6.12 3.28
CA VAL A 132 4.00 -6.20 1.85
C VAL A 132 5.27 -6.27 0.99
N TYR A 133 6.32 -5.56 1.39
CA TYR A 133 7.61 -5.64 0.70
C TYR A 133 8.20 -7.04 0.79
N LYS A 134 8.20 -7.66 1.98
CA LYS A 134 8.75 -9.00 2.17
C LYS A 134 7.96 -10.04 1.37
N VAL A 135 6.63 -9.96 1.31
CA VAL A 135 5.82 -10.82 0.44
C VAL A 135 6.24 -10.70 -1.03
N CYS A 136 6.29 -9.47 -1.56
CA CYS A 136 6.61 -9.24 -2.97
C CYS A 136 8.06 -9.56 -3.36
N VAL A 137 8.99 -9.56 -2.40
CA VAL A 137 10.41 -9.90 -2.67
C VAL A 137 10.66 -11.39 -2.49
N THR A 138 9.98 -12.04 -1.54
CA THR A 138 10.18 -13.47 -1.26
C THR A 138 9.42 -14.34 -2.24
N VAL A 139 8.21 -13.95 -2.60
CA VAL A 139 7.35 -14.67 -3.55
C VAL A 139 7.52 -14.03 -4.93
N THR A 140 8.14 -14.77 -5.85
CA THR A 140 8.28 -14.35 -7.26
C THR A 140 6.90 -14.18 -7.87
N ASP A 141 6.69 -13.06 -8.57
CA ASP A 141 5.45 -12.73 -9.27
C ASP A 141 4.21 -12.94 -8.39
N ALA A 142 4.27 -12.45 -7.14
CA ALA A 142 3.27 -12.70 -6.11
C ALA A 142 1.83 -12.37 -6.56
N ARG A 143 1.67 -11.28 -7.33
CA ARG A 143 0.35 -10.85 -7.81
C ARG A 143 -0.22 -11.84 -8.83
N GLU A 144 0.60 -12.25 -9.78
CA GLU A 144 0.26 -13.22 -10.82
C GLU A 144 -0.06 -14.57 -10.19
N ARG A 145 0.76 -15.01 -9.21
CA ARG A 145 0.54 -16.26 -8.48
C ARG A 145 -0.80 -16.28 -7.76
N ILE A 146 -1.16 -15.22 -7.04
CA ILE A 146 -2.47 -15.11 -6.38
C ILE A 146 -3.60 -15.11 -7.42
N SER A 147 -3.42 -14.39 -8.53
CA SER A 147 -4.41 -14.35 -9.62
C SER A 147 -4.65 -15.74 -10.22
N LEU A 148 -3.59 -16.54 -10.38
CA LEU A 148 -3.69 -17.92 -10.88
C LEU A 148 -4.37 -18.86 -9.87
N LEU A 149 -4.09 -18.73 -8.57
CA LEU A 149 -4.75 -19.52 -7.53
C LEU A 149 -6.26 -19.24 -7.44
N LEU A 150 -6.65 -17.98 -7.53
CA LEU A 150 -8.06 -17.60 -7.60
C LEU A 150 -8.73 -18.16 -8.86
N ALA A 151 -8.05 -18.10 -10.00
CA ALA A 151 -8.56 -18.61 -11.26
C ALA A 151 -8.69 -20.14 -11.27
N SER A 152 -7.78 -20.88 -10.61
CA SER A 152 -7.88 -22.35 -10.56
C SER A 152 -9.12 -22.80 -9.82
N GLU A 153 -9.45 -22.16 -8.69
CA GLU A 153 -10.65 -22.48 -7.90
C GLU A 153 -11.94 -22.17 -8.69
N GLN A 154 -12.02 -21.00 -9.32
CA GLN A 154 -13.16 -20.62 -10.16
C GLN A 154 -13.32 -21.54 -11.38
N THR A 155 -12.22 -22.04 -11.93
CA THR A 155 -12.26 -22.89 -13.13
C THR A 155 -12.90 -24.24 -12.80
N GLU A 156 -12.67 -24.80 -11.61
CA GLU A 156 -13.29 -26.06 -11.20
C GLU A 156 -14.82 -25.94 -11.15
N GLU A 157 -15.33 -24.87 -10.53
CA GLU A 157 -16.77 -24.60 -10.47
C GLU A 157 -17.38 -24.40 -11.87
N LEU A 158 -16.69 -23.63 -12.73
CA LEU A 158 -17.15 -23.37 -14.09
C LEU A 158 -17.19 -24.64 -14.96
N VAL A 159 -16.21 -25.53 -14.81
CA VAL A 159 -16.18 -26.81 -15.52
C VAL A 159 -17.34 -27.68 -15.07
N SER A 160 -17.52 -27.90 -13.77
CA SER A 160 -18.63 -28.70 -13.22
C SER A 160 -19.99 -28.17 -13.69
N PHE A 161 -20.20 -26.85 -13.58
CA PHE A 161 -21.43 -26.21 -14.03
C PHE A 161 -21.69 -26.39 -15.54
N THR A 162 -20.63 -26.32 -16.34
CA THR A 162 -20.75 -26.44 -17.81
C THR A 162 -21.01 -27.89 -18.21
N GLU A 163 -20.34 -28.86 -17.59
CA GLU A 163 -20.56 -30.29 -17.81
C GLU A 163 -22.00 -30.69 -17.50
N GLU A 164 -22.54 -30.29 -16.34
CA GLU A 164 -23.94 -30.54 -15.97
C GLU A 164 -24.93 -30.03 -17.02
N ARG A 165 -24.65 -28.89 -17.64
CA ARG A 165 -25.51 -28.30 -18.67
C ARG A 165 -25.38 -28.99 -20.02
N ILE A 166 -24.18 -29.43 -20.38
CA ILE A 166 -23.96 -30.23 -21.59
C ILE A 166 -24.73 -31.55 -21.45
N ASP A 167 -24.62 -32.21 -20.30
CA ASP A 167 -25.33 -33.44 -19.96
C ASP A 167 -26.86 -33.32 -20.10
N MET A 168 -27.43 -32.18 -19.69
CA MET A 168 -28.85 -31.91 -19.85
C MET A 168 -29.26 -31.78 -21.32
N ILE A 169 -28.40 -31.23 -22.17
CA ILE A 169 -28.67 -31.06 -23.60
C ILE A 169 -28.54 -32.41 -24.32
N GLU A 170 -27.55 -33.24 -23.98
CA GLU A 170 -27.35 -34.56 -24.60
C GLU A 170 -28.47 -35.56 -24.27
N LYS A 171 -29.18 -35.36 -23.16
CA LYS A 171 -30.31 -36.20 -22.74
C LYS A 171 -31.67 -35.79 -23.34
N LEU A 172 -31.71 -34.71 -24.15
CA LEU A 172 -32.89 -34.26 -24.91
C LEU A 172 -32.90 -34.85 -26.33
#